data_AF-M4ZT60-F1
#
_entry.id   AF-M4ZT60-F1
#
_cell.length_a   1.000
_cell.length_b   1.000
_cell.length_c   1.000
_cell.angle_alpha   90.00
_cell.angle_beta   90.00
_cell.angle_gamma   90.00
#
_symmetry.space_group_name_H-M   'P 1'
#
loop_
_entity.id
_entity.type
_entity.pdbx_description
1 polymer ?
#
loop_
_entity_poly.entity_id
_entity_poly.type
_entity_poly.pdbx_seq_one_letter_code
_entity_poly.pdbx_strand_id
1 'polypeptide(L)'
;MNTHYLAVWKLYGINTLASGATNLELARLNDPKIVATLATDPEPFFLHIDQARVIASQVLNGLLSSLAQQDTIEERLAIELKNVRTNRANQIGSGMFLIVKGETNVAEPNFEIRKDTETLAVCFDAIDKSAIKEIFRPSIQAVLTAITLSIPSDADHQIEPIGEVIYLVGADGKKPIYSFSLQMGSARLSLSSPLSAAALSNATKWIPRLVDYENLARPISLAVTSIDRTTDSLQGFLAAWSALEIFVNVTFKERYNSLWHDAMQTGAPDAARPIFRRINEVMSDKYRLTDKFLLIASLLNTGAAEADAREFGTLKKVRDNLLHGQPTAHLPTEAVHHLLFKYISLHLDRIKG
;
A
#
# COMPACT_ATOMS: atom_id res chain seq x y z
N MET A 1 -24.21 3.64 14.31
CA MET A 1 -23.46 2.70 15.15
C MET A 1 -22.21 3.37 15.71
N ASN A 2 -21.91 3.15 16.99
CA ASN A 2 -20.76 3.77 17.64
C ASN A 2 -19.45 3.17 17.10
N THR A 3 -18.52 4.04 16.73
CA THR A 3 -17.26 3.68 16.07
C THR A 3 -16.11 4.23 16.87
N HIS A 4 -15.21 3.35 17.26
CA HIS A 4 -14.02 3.70 18.02
C HIS A 4 -12.79 3.63 17.12
N TYR A 5 -11.97 4.66 17.23
CA TYR A 5 -10.64 4.74 16.66
C TYR A 5 -9.62 4.67 17.79
N LEU A 6 -8.55 3.91 17.61
CA LEU A 6 -7.47 3.83 18.58
C LEU A 6 -6.15 3.71 17.84
N ALA A 7 -5.20 4.57 18.18
CA ALA A 7 -3.86 4.53 17.62
C ALA A 7 -2.80 4.84 18.69
N VAL A 8 -1.63 4.23 18.52
CA VAL A 8 -0.50 4.34 19.44
C VAL A 8 0.77 4.66 18.64
N TRP A 9 1.50 5.67 19.09
CA TRP A 9 2.82 6.03 18.58
C TRP A 9 3.85 5.99 19.70
N LYS A 10 5.09 5.62 19.38
CA LYS A 10 6.25 5.80 20.25
C LYS A 10 6.93 7.13 19.92
N LEU A 11 7.35 7.85 20.96
CA LEU A 11 8.03 9.13 20.89
C LEU A 11 9.47 8.96 21.37
N TYR A 12 10.46 9.39 20.58
CA TYR A 12 11.87 9.18 20.91
C TYR A 12 12.51 10.30 21.72
N GLY A 13 12.06 11.55 21.55
CA GLY A 13 12.59 12.73 22.26
C GLY A 13 12.06 12.92 23.68
N ILE A 14 11.21 12.02 24.17
CA ILE A 14 10.61 12.08 25.52
C ILE A 14 10.75 10.71 26.16
N ASN A 15 11.25 10.65 27.38
CA ASN A 15 11.48 9.38 28.10
C ASN A 15 10.70 9.26 29.42
N THR A 16 10.20 10.36 29.99
CA THR A 16 9.53 10.38 31.30
C THR A 16 8.49 11.51 31.36
N LEU A 17 7.49 11.34 32.23
CA LEU A 17 6.55 12.40 32.59
C LEU A 17 7.07 13.13 33.83
N ALA A 18 6.98 14.46 33.84
CA ALA A 18 7.57 15.32 34.88
C ALA A 18 7.09 15.01 36.32
N SER A 19 5.90 14.43 36.48
CA SER A 19 5.28 14.13 37.78
C SER A 19 5.43 12.69 38.24
N GLY A 20 6.16 11.84 37.50
CA GLY A 20 6.18 10.39 37.75
C GLY A 20 4.83 9.71 37.50
N ALA A 21 3.87 10.43 36.91
CA ALA A 21 2.61 9.86 36.45
C ALA A 21 2.87 8.81 35.37
N THR A 22 2.04 7.76 35.35
CA THR A 22 2.10 6.73 34.31
C THR A 22 1.33 7.12 33.05
N ASN A 23 0.32 7.99 33.21
CA ASN A 23 -0.54 8.50 32.14
C ASN A 23 -0.81 10.00 32.33
N LEU A 24 -0.87 10.76 31.25
CA LEU A 24 -1.23 12.18 31.21
C LEU A 24 -2.16 12.47 30.03
N GLU A 25 -3.39 12.92 30.28
CA GLU A 25 -4.27 13.43 29.22
C GLU A 25 -3.72 14.77 28.71
N LEU A 26 -3.38 14.82 27.42
CA LEU A 26 -2.86 16.02 26.77
C LEU A 26 -3.97 16.93 26.24
N ALA A 27 -4.98 16.31 25.62
CA ALA A 27 -6.04 17.03 24.95
C ALA A 27 -7.30 16.19 24.87
N ARG A 28 -8.44 16.90 24.95
CA ARG A 28 -9.76 16.37 24.68
C ARG A 28 -10.47 17.28 23.70
N LEU A 29 -10.73 16.76 22.51
CA LEU A 29 -11.45 17.45 21.44
C LEU A 29 -12.85 16.86 21.34
N ASN A 30 -13.84 17.70 21.03
CA ASN A 30 -15.24 17.27 20.98
C ASN A 30 -15.74 17.02 19.56
N ASP A 31 -15.03 17.50 18.54
CA ASP A 31 -15.41 17.33 17.13
C ASP A 31 -14.17 17.20 16.22
N PRO A 32 -13.86 15.99 15.71
CA PRO A 32 -14.38 14.71 16.20
C PRO A 32 -13.97 14.47 17.66
N LYS A 33 -14.74 13.66 18.38
CA LYS A 33 -14.45 13.33 19.78
C LYS A 33 -13.14 12.57 19.86
N ILE A 34 -12.09 13.18 20.41
CA ILE A 34 -10.77 12.60 20.56
C ILE A 34 -10.25 12.84 21.98
N VAL A 35 -9.59 11.84 22.55
CA VAL A 35 -8.76 11.96 23.74
C VAL A 35 -7.34 11.54 23.40
N ALA A 36 -6.38 12.44 23.59
CA ALA A 36 -4.95 12.20 23.44
C ALA A 36 -4.30 12.04 24.82
N THR A 37 -3.52 10.97 25.00
CA THR A 37 -2.90 10.62 26.29
C THR A 37 -1.45 10.23 26.06
N LEU A 38 -0.52 10.78 26.85
CA LEU A 38 0.83 10.25 26.98
C LEU A 38 0.85 9.15 28.04
N ALA A 39 1.54 8.06 27.76
CA ALA A 39 1.72 6.96 28.70
C ALA A 39 3.17 6.45 28.68
N THR A 40 3.68 6.09 29.85
CA THR A 40 4.92 5.33 29.98
C THR A 40 4.68 3.82 29.89
N ASP A 41 3.45 3.38 30.16
CA ASP A 41 2.99 2.00 29.97
C ASP A 41 1.83 1.96 28.97
N PRO A 42 2.08 1.56 27.72
CA PRO A 42 1.04 1.53 26.69
C PRO A 42 0.21 0.24 26.73
N GLU A 43 0.56 -0.76 27.56
CA GLU A 43 -0.06 -2.09 27.56
C GLU A 43 -1.60 -2.07 27.69
N PRO A 44 -2.20 -1.25 28.58
CA PRO A 44 -3.66 -1.19 28.72
C PRO A 44 -4.39 -0.74 27.44
N PHE A 45 -3.68 -0.11 26.51
CA PHE A 45 -4.26 0.45 25.29
C PHE A 45 -4.13 -0.49 24.08
N PHE A 46 -3.40 -1.59 24.17
CA PHE A 46 -3.20 -2.48 23.02
C PHE A 46 -4.28 -3.56 22.86
N LEU A 47 -5.22 -3.72 23.80
CA LEU A 47 -6.18 -4.83 23.78
C LEU A 47 -6.89 -4.99 22.42
N HIS A 48 -7.48 -3.92 21.90
CA HIS A 48 -8.22 -3.98 20.63
C HIS A 48 -7.31 -4.09 19.40
N ILE A 49 -6.10 -3.52 19.46
CA ILE A 49 -5.09 -3.61 18.40
C ILE A 49 -4.61 -5.06 18.28
N ASP A 50 -4.23 -5.65 19.42
CA ASP A 50 -3.73 -7.02 19.49
C ASP A 50 -4.83 -8.02 19.11
N GLN A 51 -6.07 -7.84 19.59
CA GLN A 51 -7.22 -8.66 19.20
C GLN A 51 -7.48 -8.61 17.69
N ALA A 52 -7.53 -7.41 17.09
CA ALA A 52 -7.75 -7.27 15.65
C ALA A 52 -6.64 -7.96 14.84
N ARG A 53 -5.39 -7.89 15.30
CA ARG A 53 -4.24 -8.54 14.65
C ARG A 53 -4.32 -10.07 14.71
N VAL A 54 -4.68 -10.62 15.87
CA VAL A 54 -4.88 -12.07 16.05
C VAL A 54 -6.00 -12.57 15.13
N ILE A 55 -7.15 -11.88 15.13
CA ILE A 55 -8.29 -12.24 14.28
C ILE A 55 -7.91 -12.18 12.80
N ALA A 56 -7.20 -11.12 12.36
CA ALA A 56 -6.72 -11.01 10.99
C ALA A 56 -5.81 -12.18 10.57
N SER A 57 -4.91 -12.62 11.46
CA SER A 57 -4.07 -13.80 11.22
C SER A 57 -4.90 -15.06 11.01
N GLN A 58 -5.93 -15.28 11.84
CA GLN A 58 -6.83 -16.43 11.73
C GLN A 58 -7.69 -16.38 10.45
N VAL A 59 -8.15 -15.18 10.07
CA VAL A 59 -8.86 -14.94 8.79
C VAL A 59 -7.98 -15.34 7.60
N LEU A 60 -6.72 -14.87 7.57
CA LEU A 60 -5.78 -15.14 6.48
C LEU A 60 -5.42 -16.61 6.36
N ASN A 61 -5.34 -17.34 7.48
CA ASN A 61 -5.03 -18.76 7.49
C ASN A 61 -6.20 -19.66 7.05
N GLY A 62 -7.31 -19.09 6.57
CA GLY A 62 -8.48 -19.85 6.10
C GLY A 62 -9.23 -20.57 7.23
N LEU A 63 -8.87 -20.31 8.49
CA LEU A 63 -9.43 -20.94 9.67
C LEU A 63 -10.81 -20.38 10.04
N LEU A 64 -11.35 -19.43 9.27
CA LEU A 64 -12.67 -18.89 9.51
C LEU A 64 -13.78 -19.95 9.42
N SER A 65 -13.58 -21.03 8.64
CA SER A 65 -14.48 -22.18 8.57
C SER A 65 -14.47 -23.04 9.85
N SER A 66 -13.41 -22.95 10.67
CA SER A 66 -13.30 -23.64 11.96
C SER A 66 -13.99 -22.91 13.12
N LEU A 67 -14.59 -21.73 12.88
CA LEU A 67 -15.35 -20.97 13.90
C LEU A 67 -16.64 -21.67 14.40
N ALA A 68 -16.96 -22.85 13.90
CA ALA A 68 -18.11 -23.65 14.32
C ALA A 68 -17.85 -24.54 15.56
N GLN A 69 -16.60 -24.67 16.03
CA GLN A 69 -16.24 -25.42 17.24
C GLN A 69 -15.75 -24.47 18.35
N GLN A 70 -16.70 -23.89 19.09
CA GLN A 70 -16.54 -22.78 20.03
C GLN A 70 -15.41 -22.97 21.06
N ASP A 71 -15.34 -24.13 21.72
CA ASP A 71 -14.45 -24.34 22.87
C ASP A 71 -12.94 -24.32 22.54
N THR A 72 -12.56 -24.51 21.27
CA THR A 72 -11.12 -24.53 20.87
C THR A 72 -10.60 -23.18 20.34
N ILE A 73 -11.49 -22.25 20.01
CA ILE A 73 -11.13 -20.97 19.37
C ILE A 73 -10.68 -19.95 20.42
N GLU A 74 -11.35 -19.91 21.56
CA GLU A 74 -11.07 -18.95 22.62
C GLU A 74 -9.75 -19.26 23.31
N GLU A 75 -9.44 -20.54 23.53
CA GLU A 75 -8.13 -20.98 24.01
C GLU A 75 -7.02 -20.64 23.01
N ARG A 76 -7.24 -20.86 21.71
CA ARG A 76 -6.28 -20.49 20.65
C ARG A 76 -6.09 -18.98 20.56
N LEU A 77 -7.16 -18.20 20.63
CA LEU A 77 -7.12 -16.74 20.61
C LEU A 77 -6.38 -16.21 21.83
N ALA A 78 -6.58 -16.80 23.01
CA ALA A 78 -5.84 -16.44 24.23
C ALA A 78 -4.34 -16.74 24.11
N ILE A 79 -3.97 -17.90 23.55
CA ILE A 79 -2.56 -18.27 23.30
C ILE A 79 -1.91 -17.30 22.30
N GLU A 80 -2.57 -17.06 21.16
CA GLU A 80 -2.06 -16.15 20.13
C GLU A 80 -1.96 -14.71 20.65
N LEU A 81 -2.94 -14.25 21.43
CA LEU A 81 -2.91 -12.92 22.05
C LEU A 81 -1.73 -12.78 23.00
N LYS A 82 -1.42 -13.81 23.80
CA LYS A 82 -0.24 -13.81 24.68
C LYS A 82 1.06 -13.73 23.87
N ASN A 83 1.14 -14.44 22.74
CA ASN A 83 2.31 -14.39 21.85
C ASN A 83 2.47 -13.01 21.20
N VAL A 84 1.38 -12.41 20.71
CA VAL A 84 1.39 -11.06 20.11
C VAL A 84 1.84 -10.02 21.14
N ARG A 85 1.31 -10.07 22.38
CA ARG A 85 1.72 -9.17 23.48
C ARG A 85 3.20 -9.31 23.80
N THR A 86 3.69 -10.54 23.95
CA THR A 86 5.11 -10.81 24.27
C THR A 86 6.03 -10.30 23.17
N ASN A 87 5.70 -10.59 21.90
CA ASN A 87 6.48 -10.13 20.76
C ASN A 87 6.48 -8.61 20.65
N ARG A 88 5.33 -7.95 20.85
CA ARG A 88 5.23 -6.49 20.86
C ARG A 88 6.08 -5.89 21.97
N ALA A 89 5.96 -6.37 23.20
CA ALA A 89 6.72 -5.86 24.34
C ALA A 89 8.23 -5.93 24.09
N ASN A 90 8.72 -7.01 23.48
CA ASN A 90 10.13 -7.18 23.10
C ASN A 90 10.59 -6.22 22.00
N GLN A 91 9.68 -5.82 21.09
CA GLN A 91 10.00 -4.96 19.94
C GLN A 91 9.96 -3.47 20.30
N ILE A 92 8.93 -3.04 21.02
CA ILE A 92 8.69 -1.61 21.27
C ILE A 92 9.60 -1.06 22.37
N GLY A 93 10.01 -1.90 23.32
CA GLY A 93 10.81 -1.51 24.47
C GLY A 93 10.11 -0.52 25.41
N SER A 94 10.87 0.04 26.36
CA SER A 94 10.41 1.13 27.21
C SER A 94 10.50 2.47 26.48
N GLY A 95 9.67 3.45 26.89
CA GLY A 95 9.69 4.79 26.32
C GLY A 95 8.41 5.57 26.62
N MET A 96 8.24 6.68 25.91
CA MET A 96 7.01 7.46 25.94
C MET A 96 6.12 7.10 24.75
N PHE A 97 4.83 6.94 25.01
CA PHE A 97 3.85 6.60 23.99
C PHE A 97 2.74 7.63 23.95
N LEU A 98 2.34 8.03 22.75
CA LEU A 98 1.11 8.78 22.51
C LEU A 98 0.00 7.81 22.15
N ILE A 99 -1.10 7.89 22.88
CA ILE A 99 -2.34 7.16 22.61
C ILE A 99 -3.40 8.16 22.18
N VAL A 100 -4.04 7.90 21.05
CA VAL A 100 -5.19 8.68 20.59
C VAL A 100 -6.40 7.77 20.50
N LYS A 101 -7.45 8.10 21.26
CA LYS A 101 -8.77 7.46 21.21
C LYS A 101 -9.75 8.40 20.55
N GLY A 102 -10.38 7.96 19.47
CA GLY A 102 -11.43 8.68 18.77
C GLY A 102 -12.77 7.97 18.88
N GLU A 103 -13.86 8.73 18.89
CA GLU A 103 -15.22 8.22 18.81
C GLU A 103 -16.00 8.99 17.75
N THR A 104 -16.76 8.25 16.94
CA THR A 104 -17.68 8.82 15.95
C THR A 104 -18.86 7.89 15.74
N ASN A 105 -19.88 8.36 15.02
CA ASN A 105 -21.01 7.54 14.62
C ASN A 105 -20.99 7.35 13.10
N VAL A 106 -21.18 6.11 12.67
CA VAL A 106 -21.40 5.77 11.26
C VAL A 106 -22.81 5.25 11.05
N ALA A 107 -23.31 5.29 9.82
CA ALA A 107 -24.55 4.59 9.47
C ALA A 107 -24.44 3.11 9.84
N GLU A 108 -25.54 2.48 10.25
CA GLU A 108 -25.53 1.07 10.61
C GLU A 108 -25.18 0.22 9.38
N PRO A 109 -24.08 -0.56 9.42
CA PRO A 109 -23.67 -1.41 8.32
C PRO A 109 -24.65 -2.54 8.01
N ASN A 110 -24.68 -2.98 6.76
CA ASN A 110 -25.25 -4.28 6.43
C ASN A 110 -24.25 -5.39 6.82
N PHE A 111 -24.63 -6.26 7.74
CA PHE A 111 -23.79 -7.34 8.27
C PHE A 111 -24.00 -8.66 7.53
N GLU A 112 -23.89 -8.68 6.20
CA GLU A 112 -24.19 -9.89 5.39
C GLU A 112 -23.36 -11.11 5.81
N ILE A 113 -22.09 -10.90 6.16
CA ILE A 113 -21.18 -11.94 6.65
C ILE A 113 -20.65 -11.52 8.01
N ARG A 114 -21.45 -11.78 9.05
CA ARG A 114 -21.07 -11.60 10.46
C ARG A 114 -20.96 -12.95 11.17
N LYS A 115 -19.91 -13.11 11.95
CA LYS A 115 -19.70 -14.23 12.87
C LYS A 115 -19.52 -13.70 14.28
N ASP A 116 -20.38 -14.15 15.18
CA ASP A 116 -20.35 -13.78 16.59
C ASP A 116 -19.68 -14.88 17.42
N THR A 117 -18.88 -14.46 18.39
CA THR A 117 -18.41 -15.29 19.51
C THR A 117 -19.05 -14.79 20.81
N GLU A 118 -18.71 -15.42 21.95
CA GLU A 118 -19.16 -14.92 23.24
C GLU A 118 -18.66 -13.50 23.52
N THR A 119 -17.43 -13.18 23.10
CA THR A 119 -16.71 -11.97 23.51
C THR A 119 -16.59 -10.90 22.43
N LEU A 120 -16.71 -11.25 21.15
CA LEU A 120 -16.54 -10.33 20.03
C LEU A 120 -17.35 -10.74 18.80
N ALA A 121 -17.41 -9.88 17.80
CA ALA A 121 -17.95 -10.21 16.49
C ALA A 121 -16.97 -9.84 15.38
N VAL A 122 -16.98 -10.60 14.31
CA VAL A 122 -16.16 -10.39 13.11
C VAL A 122 -17.08 -10.24 11.92
N CYS A 123 -16.83 -9.24 11.09
CA CYS A 123 -17.54 -9.04 9.83
C CYS A 123 -16.59 -8.63 8.71
N PHE A 124 -17.05 -8.75 7.47
CA PHE A 124 -16.29 -8.31 6.30
C PHE A 124 -16.93 -7.09 5.65
N ASP A 125 -16.09 -6.14 5.24
CA ASP A 125 -16.48 -4.96 4.45
C ASP A 125 -17.67 -4.16 5.01
N ALA A 126 -17.86 -4.21 6.34
CA ALA A 126 -18.96 -3.53 7.02
C ALA A 126 -18.75 -2.01 7.09
N ILE A 127 -17.52 -1.52 7.10
CA ILE A 127 -17.22 -0.09 7.19
C ILE A 127 -16.07 0.31 6.27
N ASP A 128 -16.17 1.53 5.73
CA ASP A 128 -15.04 2.19 5.07
C ASP A 128 -14.09 2.76 6.14
N LYS A 129 -13.09 1.95 6.52
CA LYS A 129 -12.05 2.36 7.46
C LYS A 129 -11.27 3.58 6.96
N SER A 130 -11.10 3.75 5.65
CA SER A 130 -10.34 4.87 5.10
C SER A 130 -11.08 6.18 5.34
N ALA A 131 -12.38 6.24 5.03
CA ALA A 131 -13.23 7.38 5.32
C ALA A 131 -13.26 7.73 6.81
N ILE A 132 -13.33 6.71 7.69
CA ILE A 132 -13.31 6.94 9.14
C ILE A 132 -11.96 7.52 9.60
N LYS A 133 -10.82 7.03 9.06
CA LYS A 133 -9.50 7.60 9.38
C LYS A 133 -9.40 9.07 8.96
N GLU A 134 -9.96 9.44 7.81
CA GLU A 134 -9.97 10.84 7.36
C GLU A 134 -10.65 11.78 8.35
N ILE A 135 -11.71 11.31 9.04
CA ILE A 135 -12.40 12.11 10.05
C ILE A 135 -11.43 12.53 11.17
N PHE A 136 -10.62 11.60 11.68
CA PHE A 136 -9.72 11.85 12.81
C PHE A 136 -8.36 12.43 12.40
N ARG A 137 -7.96 12.31 11.13
CA ARG A 137 -6.62 12.68 10.65
C ARG A 137 -6.21 14.12 11.00
N PRO A 138 -7.01 15.16 10.75
CA PRO A 138 -6.58 16.54 11.04
C PRO A 138 -6.24 16.75 12.52
N SER A 139 -7.07 16.20 13.41
CA SER A 139 -6.87 16.30 14.86
C SER A 139 -5.67 15.50 15.35
N ILE A 140 -5.44 14.30 14.80
CA ILE A 140 -4.25 13.49 15.10
C ILE A 140 -2.98 14.23 14.68
N GLN A 141 -2.98 14.80 13.47
CA GLN A 141 -1.86 15.60 12.95
C GLN A 141 -1.60 16.82 13.83
N ALA A 142 -2.65 17.51 14.28
CA ALA A 142 -2.51 18.64 15.20
C ALA A 142 -1.87 18.22 16.53
N VAL A 143 -2.31 17.10 17.13
CA VAL A 143 -1.74 16.57 18.39
C VAL A 143 -0.27 16.18 18.20
N LEU A 144 0.06 15.41 17.16
CA LEU A 144 1.44 15.00 16.88
C LEU A 144 2.35 16.22 16.63
N THR A 145 1.86 17.20 15.87
CA THR A 145 2.60 18.44 15.60
C THR A 145 2.83 19.23 16.89
N ALA A 146 1.80 19.40 17.72
CA ALA A 146 1.92 20.12 18.99
C ALA A 146 2.95 19.47 19.94
N ILE A 147 2.95 18.14 20.03
CA ILE A 147 3.94 17.40 20.83
C ILE A 147 5.34 17.60 20.25
N THR A 148 5.50 17.43 18.94
CA THR A 148 6.79 17.58 18.27
C THR A 148 7.37 18.98 18.46
N LEU A 149 6.55 20.02 18.36
CA LEU A 149 6.94 21.41 18.61
C LEU A 149 7.30 21.70 20.09
N SER A 150 6.81 20.87 21.02
CA SER A 150 7.08 21.01 22.45
C SER A 150 8.36 20.30 22.89
N ILE A 151 8.93 19.45 22.04
CA ILE A 151 10.20 18.75 22.30
C ILE A 151 11.36 19.71 22.04
N PRO A 152 12.36 19.81 22.94
CA PRO A 152 13.55 20.63 22.74
C PRO A 152 14.23 20.39 21.39
N SER A 153 14.80 21.44 20.79
CA SER A 153 15.35 21.39 19.42
C SER A 153 16.54 20.42 19.26
N ASP A 154 17.20 20.05 20.35
CA ASP A 154 18.34 19.13 20.41
C ASP A 154 17.95 17.69 20.75
N ALA A 155 16.67 17.42 21.03
CA ALA A 155 16.14 16.08 21.26
C ALA A 155 15.69 15.40 19.95
N ASP A 156 15.37 14.11 20.01
CA ASP A 156 14.92 13.34 18.85
C ASP A 156 13.42 13.57 18.55
N HIS A 157 13.10 14.22 17.43
CA HIS A 157 11.72 14.50 17.00
C HIS A 157 11.05 13.31 16.29
N GLN A 158 11.71 12.15 16.18
CA GLN A 158 11.12 10.99 15.53
C GLN A 158 9.91 10.45 16.30
N ILE A 159 8.91 10.03 15.52
CA ILE A 159 7.71 9.33 15.98
C ILE A 159 7.56 8.04 15.18
N GLU A 160 7.18 6.96 15.85
CA GLU A 160 6.99 5.66 15.23
C GLU A 160 5.56 5.17 15.47
N PRO A 161 4.75 4.91 14.41
CA PRO A 161 3.45 4.31 14.58
C PRO A 161 3.58 2.85 15.01
N ILE A 162 3.03 2.51 16.17
CA ILE A 162 3.13 1.16 16.75
C ILE A 162 1.90 0.31 16.41
N GLY A 163 0.72 0.92 16.38
CA GLY A 163 -0.51 0.21 16.07
C GLY A 163 -1.71 1.13 15.94
N GLU A 164 -2.70 0.67 15.18
CA GLU A 164 -3.95 1.37 14.91
C GLU A 164 -5.08 0.36 14.70
N VAL A 165 -6.27 0.68 15.21
CA VAL A 165 -7.47 -0.11 15.00
C VAL A 165 -8.72 0.77 14.93
N ILE A 166 -9.66 0.37 14.08
CA ILE A 166 -11.04 0.86 14.08
C ILE A 166 -11.94 -0.33 14.36
N TYR A 167 -12.81 -0.18 15.35
CA TYR A 167 -13.80 -1.19 15.71
C TYR A 167 -15.13 -0.52 16.01
N LEU A 168 -16.20 -1.30 15.87
CA LEU A 168 -17.55 -0.83 16.12
C LEU A 168 -18.06 -1.40 17.44
N VAL A 169 -18.99 -0.71 18.06
CA VAL A 169 -19.71 -1.21 19.22
C VAL A 169 -21.20 -1.06 18.92
N GLY A 170 -21.93 -2.17 19.08
CA GLY A 170 -23.38 -2.21 18.90
C GLY A 170 -24.12 -1.33 19.92
N ALA A 171 -25.41 -1.11 19.70
CA ALA A 171 -26.25 -0.31 20.59
C ALA A 171 -26.37 -0.89 22.02
N ASP A 172 -26.08 -2.18 22.19
CA ASP A 172 -26.01 -2.86 23.47
C ASP A 172 -24.74 -2.52 24.29
N GLY A 173 -23.75 -1.86 23.67
CA GLY A 173 -22.53 -1.37 24.31
C GLY A 173 -21.54 -2.46 24.75
N LYS A 174 -21.81 -3.73 24.46
CA LYS A 174 -21.14 -4.86 25.15
C LYS A 174 -20.08 -5.56 24.32
N LYS A 175 -20.26 -5.67 23.00
CA LYS A 175 -19.38 -6.49 22.15
C LYS A 175 -18.69 -5.66 21.07
N PRO A 176 -17.34 -5.70 20.97
CA PRO A 176 -16.63 -5.09 19.87
C PRO A 176 -16.86 -5.90 18.59
N ILE A 177 -17.12 -5.19 17.50
CA ILE A 177 -17.29 -5.74 16.16
C ILE A 177 -16.09 -5.29 15.32
N TYR A 178 -15.28 -6.25 14.90
CA TYR A 178 -14.13 -6.02 14.04
C TYR A 178 -14.52 -6.27 12.59
N SER A 179 -14.45 -5.21 11.78
CA SER A 179 -14.62 -5.32 10.34
C SER A 179 -13.29 -5.53 9.66
N PHE A 180 -13.18 -6.47 8.73
CA PHE A 180 -12.00 -6.67 7.89
C PHE A 180 -12.39 -6.50 6.44
N SER A 181 -11.61 -5.73 5.69
CA SER A 181 -11.77 -5.68 4.25
C SER A 181 -10.90 -6.76 3.64
N LEU A 182 -11.51 -7.76 3.00
CA LEU A 182 -10.77 -8.67 2.12
C LEU A 182 -10.57 -7.97 0.77
N GLN A 183 -9.91 -6.81 0.79
CA GLN A 183 -9.31 -6.29 -0.41
C GLN A 183 -8.13 -7.20 -0.71
N MET A 184 -8.36 -8.14 -1.62
CA MET A 184 -7.41 -9.12 -2.18
C MET A 184 -6.23 -8.47 -2.94
N GLY A 185 -5.81 -7.26 -2.52
CA GLY A 185 -4.80 -6.45 -3.19
C GLY A 185 -4.12 -5.38 -2.31
N SER A 186 -4.24 -5.40 -0.98
CA SER A 186 -3.50 -4.44 -0.13
C SER A 186 -2.84 -5.01 1.12
N ALA A 187 -3.08 -6.27 1.46
CA ALA A 187 -2.13 -6.99 2.30
C ALA A 187 -0.95 -7.39 1.40
N ARG A 188 0.23 -6.76 1.59
CA ARG A 188 1.50 -7.33 1.12
C ARG A 188 1.72 -8.66 1.86
N LEU A 189 0.96 -9.69 1.51
CA LEU A 189 1.26 -11.06 1.85
C LEU A 189 2.61 -11.33 1.19
N SER A 190 3.67 -11.36 2.00
CA SER A 190 4.99 -11.78 1.56
C SER A 190 4.89 -13.27 1.24
N LEU A 191 4.38 -13.60 0.06
CA LEU A 191 4.37 -14.95 -0.49
C LEU A 191 5.82 -15.28 -0.86
N SER A 192 6.56 -15.82 0.10
CA SER A 192 7.86 -16.42 -0.16
C SER A 192 7.65 -17.69 -0.97
N SER A 193 7.86 -17.61 -2.27
CA SER A 193 7.92 -18.78 -3.15
C SER A 193 9.37 -19.23 -3.26
N PRO A 194 9.67 -20.55 -3.29
CA PRO A 194 11.01 -21.01 -3.58
C PRO A 194 11.46 -20.50 -4.96
N LEU A 195 12.73 -20.08 -5.06
CA LEU A 195 13.29 -19.59 -6.31
C LEU A 195 13.31 -20.74 -7.33
N SER A 196 12.52 -20.59 -8.40
CA SER A 196 12.42 -21.64 -9.42
C SER A 196 13.66 -21.69 -10.32
N ALA A 197 13.94 -22.85 -10.92
CA ALA A 197 15.02 -23.00 -11.90
C ALA A 197 14.85 -22.06 -13.10
N ALA A 198 13.60 -21.80 -13.51
CA ALA A 198 13.28 -20.84 -14.56
C ALA A 198 13.63 -19.39 -14.15
N ALA A 199 13.35 -19.01 -12.89
CA ALA A 199 13.69 -17.68 -12.38
C ALA A 199 15.22 -17.47 -12.31
N LEU A 200 15.98 -18.49 -11.88
CA LEU A 200 17.45 -18.47 -11.88
C LEU A 200 18.02 -18.33 -13.30
N SER A 201 17.49 -19.11 -14.24
CA SER A 201 17.89 -19.07 -15.65
C SER A 201 17.62 -17.68 -16.26
N ASN A 202 16.42 -17.13 -16.03
CA ASN A 202 16.07 -15.80 -16.50
C ASN A 202 16.96 -14.71 -15.87
N ALA A 203 17.24 -14.77 -14.56
CA ALA A 203 18.14 -13.83 -13.91
C ALA A 203 19.54 -13.89 -14.54
N THR A 204 20.09 -15.08 -14.74
CA THR A 204 21.42 -15.27 -15.35
C THR A 204 21.46 -14.73 -16.79
N LYS A 205 20.38 -14.91 -17.53
CA LYS A 205 20.22 -14.40 -18.90
C LYS A 205 20.09 -12.87 -18.96
N TRP A 206 19.36 -12.26 -18.02
CA TRP A 206 18.98 -10.85 -18.07
C TRP A 206 20.01 -9.91 -17.43
N ILE A 207 20.75 -10.35 -16.41
CA ILE A 207 21.79 -9.55 -15.74
C ILE A 207 22.76 -8.89 -16.73
N PRO A 208 23.44 -9.62 -17.66
CA PRO A 208 24.38 -8.98 -18.58
C PRO A 208 23.68 -7.96 -19.49
N ARG A 209 22.45 -8.25 -19.97
CA ARG A 209 21.67 -7.33 -20.80
C ARG A 209 21.28 -6.04 -20.07
N LEU A 210 21.00 -6.14 -18.77
CA LEU A 210 20.69 -4.99 -17.92
C LEU A 210 21.91 -4.12 -17.63
N VAL A 211 23.11 -4.73 -17.57
CA VAL A 211 24.38 -4.01 -17.41
C VAL A 211 24.76 -3.29 -18.70
N ASP A 212 24.63 -3.95 -19.85
CA ASP A 212 25.07 -3.40 -21.14
C ASP A 212 24.12 -2.33 -21.71
N TYR A 213 22.85 -2.30 -21.27
CA TYR A 213 21.85 -1.38 -21.80
C TYR A 213 21.72 -0.12 -20.92
N GLU A 214 22.63 0.83 -21.12
CA GLU A 214 22.74 2.06 -20.30
C GLU A 214 21.43 2.83 -20.15
N ASN A 215 20.59 2.86 -21.19
CA ASN A 215 19.34 3.63 -21.15
C ASN A 215 18.28 3.03 -20.21
N LEU A 216 18.47 1.79 -19.73
CA LEU A 216 17.65 1.17 -18.69
C LEU A 216 18.16 1.46 -17.26
N ALA A 217 19.37 2.00 -17.09
CA ALA A 217 19.95 2.22 -15.77
C ALA A 217 19.04 3.06 -14.86
N ARG A 218 18.44 4.12 -15.41
CA ARG A 218 17.52 4.98 -14.65
C ARG A 218 16.20 4.29 -14.31
N PRO A 219 15.47 3.67 -15.26
CA PRO A 219 14.31 2.83 -14.95
C PRO A 219 14.59 1.77 -13.89
N ILE A 220 15.72 1.06 -13.96
CA ILE A 220 16.09 0.00 -13.02
C ILE A 220 16.33 0.57 -11.62
N SER A 221 17.09 1.66 -11.50
CA SER A 221 17.35 2.31 -10.20
C SER A 221 16.07 2.76 -9.51
N LEU A 222 15.13 3.33 -10.27
CA LEU A 222 13.82 3.73 -9.74
C LEU A 222 12.95 2.51 -9.38
N ALA A 223 13.01 1.44 -10.17
CA ALA A 223 12.35 0.19 -9.85
C ALA A 223 12.85 -0.38 -8.52
N VAL A 224 14.17 -0.40 -8.29
CA VAL A 224 14.79 -0.81 -7.02
C VAL A 224 14.31 0.07 -5.86
N THR A 225 14.32 1.38 -6.04
CA THR A 225 13.82 2.34 -5.02
C THR A 225 12.36 2.06 -4.65
N SER A 226 11.54 1.68 -5.64
CA SER A 226 10.11 1.44 -5.44
C SER A 226 9.77 0.12 -4.74
N ILE A 227 10.69 -0.85 -4.72
CA ILE A 227 10.52 -2.14 -4.04
C ILE A 227 11.23 -2.19 -2.68
N ASP A 228 12.06 -1.19 -2.37
CA ASP A 228 12.67 -1.05 -1.06
C ASP A 228 11.59 -0.86 0.01
N ARG A 229 11.70 -1.62 1.10
CA ARG A 229 10.74 -1.62 2.21
C ARG A 229 10.85 -0.36 3.08
N THR A 230 11.97 0.33 3.01
CA THR A 230 12.22 1.57 3.77
C THR A 230 11.62 2.79 3.07
N THR A 231 11.30 2.69 1.79
CA THR A 231 10.64 3.74 1.01
C THR A 231 9.17 3.85 1.41
N ASP A 232 8.70 5.07 1.70
CA ASP A 232 7.29 5.31 2.00
C ASP A 232 6.39 5.01 0.78
N SER A 233 5.08 4.84 1.01
CA SER A 233 4.14 4.40 -0.03
C SER A 233 4.01 5.37 -1.20
N LEU A 234 4.10 6.68 -0.94
CA LEU A 234 4.03 7.72 -1.96
C LEU A 234 5.30 7.76 -2.80
N GLN A 235 6.46 7.79 -2.13
CA GLN A 235 7.74 7.74 -2.82
C GLN A 235 7.89 6.44 -3.63
N GLY A 236 7.44 5.31 -3.09
CA GLY A 236 7.46 4.02 -3.76
C GLY A 236 6.58 4.01 -5.02
N PHE A 237 5.37 4.56 -4.94
CA PHE A 237 4.49 4.72 -6.10
C PHE A 237 5.11 5.64 -7.17
N LEU A 238 5.61 6.81 -6.78
CA LEU A 238 6.19 7.78 -7.71
C LEU A 238 7.45 7.22 -8.39
N ALA A 239 8.28 6.47 -7.65
CA ALA A 239 9.43 5.78 -8.20
C ALA A 239 9.03 4.70 -9.20
N ALA A 240 8.04 3.86 -8.88
CA ALA A 240 7.53 2.82 -9.77
C ALA A 240 6.95 3.43 -11.06
N TRP A 241 6.13 4.47 -10.93
CA TRP A 241 5.53 5.16 -12.07
C TRP A 241 6.58 5.82 -12.95
N SER A 242 7.54 6.52 -12.32
CA SER A 242 8.64 7.18 -13.05
C SER A 242 9.51 6.17 -13.79
N ALA A 243 9.77 5.01 -13.19
CA ALA A 243 10.49 3.92 -13.85
C ALA A 243 9.76 3.46 -15.12
N LEU A 244 8.45 3.22 -15.03
CA LEU A 244 7.62 2.80 -16.16
C LEU A 244 7.54 3.88 -17.26
N GLU A 245 7.32 5.13 -16.89
CA GLU A 245 7.24 6.24 -17.84
C GLU A 245 8.57 6.47 -18.59
N ILE A 246 9.70 6.43 -17.87
CA ILE A 246 11.02 6.56 -18.49
C ILE A 246 11.30 5.36 -19.39
N PHE A 247 11.02 4.14 -18.93
CA PHE A 247 11.17 2.92 -19.73
C PHE A 247 10.41 3.03 -21.06
N VAL A 248 9.13 3.45 -21.02
CA VAL A 248 8.31 3.63 -22.23
C VAL A 248 8.93 4.66 -23.17
N ASN A 249 9.31 5.84 -22.66
CA ASN A 249 9.84 6.90 -23.51
C ASN A 249 11.18 6.52 -24.16
N VAL A 250 12.09 5.93 -23.38
CA VAL A 250 13.42 5.50 -23.82
C VAL A 250 13.29 4.41 -24.88
N THR A 251 12.60 3.31 -24.56
CA THR A 251 12.52 2.15 -25.47
C THR A 251 11.68 2.44 -26.70
N PHE A 252 10.65 3.31 -26.59
CA PHE A 252 9.90 3.79 -27.75
C PHE A 252 10.83 4.52 -28.72
N LYS A 253 11.58 5.51 -28.22
CA LYS A 253 12.48 6.33 -29.03
C LYS A 253 13.57 5.51 -29.71
N GLU A 254 14.17 4.58 -28.97
CA GLU A 254 15.33 3.82 -29.44
C GLU A 254 14.99 2.69 -30.40
N ARG A 255 13.81 2.07 -30.23
CA ARG A 255 13.54 0.79 -30.89
C ARG A 255 12.12 0.64 -31.39
N TYR A 256 11.12 0.88 -30.54
CA TYR A 256 9.76 0.46 -30.89
C TYR A 256 9.08 1.40 -31.90
N ASN A 257 9.50 2.66 -31.98
CA ASN A 257 9.03 3.59 -33.00
C ASN A 257 9.43 3.11 -34.41
N SER A 258 10.69 2.73 -34.62
CA SER A 258 11.15 2.22 -35.92
C SER A 258 10.51 0.88 -36.27
N LEU A 259 10.47 -0.07 -35.33
CA LEU A 259 9.83 -1.38 -35.55
C LEU A 259 8.35 -1.27 -35.92
N TRP A 260 7.63 -0.33 -35.30
CA TRP A 260 6.24 -0.06 -35.63
C TRP A 260 6.08 0.47 -37.06
N HIS A 261 6.94 1.40 -37.47
CA HIS A 261 6.91 1.94 -38.82
C HIS A 261 7.24 0.90 -39.89
N ASP A 262 8.22 0.03 -39.63
CA ASP A 262 8.57 -1.05 -40.54
C ASP A 262 7.39 -2.03 -40.70
N ALA A 263 6.70 -2.36 -39.61
CA ALA A 263 5.52 -3.21 -39.64
C ALA A 263 4.37 -2.58 -40.46
N MET A 264 4.10 -1.28 -40.26
CA MET A 264 3.09 -0.56 -41.05
C MET A 264 3.43 -0.52 -42.55
N GLN A 265 4.69 -0.21 -42.91
CA GLN A 265 5.10 -0.11 -44.31
C GLN A 265 5.08 -1.46 -45.03
N THR A 266 5.43 -2.52 -44.31
CA THR A 266 5.41 -3.89 -44.85
C THR A 266 3.99 -4.39 -45.06
N GLY A 267 3.05 -4.04 -44.17
CA GLY A 267 1.64 -4.39 -44.30
C GLY A 267 0.85 -3.54 -45.30
N ALA A 268 1.40 -2.44 -45.78
CA ALA A 268 0.72 -1.51 -46.69
C ALA A 268 0.86 -1.91 -48.16
N PRO A 269 -0.17 -1.69 -49.00
CA PRO A 269 -0.04 -1.77 -50.46
C PRO A 269 1.07 -0.85 -50.99
N ASP A 270 1.77 -1.27 -52.05
CA ASP A 270 2.92 -0.52 -52.59
C ASP A 270 2.59 0.95 -52.88
N ALA A 271 1.41 1.22 -53.45
CA ALA A 271 0.94 2.57 -53.76
C ALA A 271 0.71 3.47 -52.52
N ALA A 272 0.48 2.88 -51.34
CA ALA A 272 0.20 3.61 -50.10
C ALA A 272 1.48 3.90 -49.29
N ARG A 273 2.60 3.24 -49.57
CA ARG A 273 3.87 3.42 -48.83
C ARG A 273 4.36 4.89 -48.73
N PRO A 274 4.27 5.73 -49.78
CA PRO A 274 4.64 7.15 -49.67
C PRO A 274 3.76 7.95 -48.69
N ILE A 275 2.52 7.52 -48.44
CA ILE A 275 1.63 8.16 -47.46
C ILE A 275 2.06 7.79 -46.04
N PHE A 276 2.32 6.51 -45.76
CA PHE A 276 2.80 6.06 -44.45
C PHE A 276 4.14 6.68 -44.06
N ARG A 277 5.05 6.91 -45.03
CA ARG A 277 6.31 7.61 -44.77
C ARG A 277 6.08 9.05 -44.29
N ARG A 278 5.18 9.79 -44.94
CA ARG A 278 4.81 11.16 -44.54
C ARG A 278 4.11 11.19 -43.18
N ILE A 279 3.22 10.23 -42.89
CA ILE A 279 2.58 10.12 -41.57
C ILE A 279 3.63 9.96 -40.48
N ASN A 280 4.61 9.07 -40.69
CA ASN A 280 5.71 8.87 -39.76
C ASN A 280 6.51 10.16 -39.51
N GLU A 281 6.93 10.86 -40.57
CA GLU A 281 7.67 12.13 -40.45
C GLU A 281 6.95 13.14 -39.55
N VAL A 282 5.63 13.27 -39.69
CA VAL A 282 4.81 14.19 -38.89
C VAL A 282 4.56 13.68 -37.47
N MET A 283 4.41 12.36 -37.28
CA MET A 283 3.98 11.79 -36.00
C MET A 283 5.13 11.48 -35.04
N SER A 284 6.37 11.50 -35.50
CA SER A 284 7.56 11.06 -34.75
C SER A 284 7.69 11.65 -33.33
N ASP A 285 7.21 12.88 -33.09
CA ASP A 285 7.22 13.57 -31.78
C ASP A 285 5.82 13.71 -31.13
N LYS A 286 4.74 13.29 -31.80
CA LYS A 286 3.35 13.59 -31.39
C LYS A 286 2.66 12.52 -30.56
N TYR A 287 3.27 11.34 -30.42
CA TYR A 287 2.66 10.25 -29.66
C TYR A 287 2.49 10.61 -28.18
N ARG A 288 1.26 10.44 -27.67
CA ARG A 288 1.01 10.53 -26.23
C ARG A 288 1.68 9.34 -25.53
N LEU A 289 1.95 9.47 -24.25
CA LEU A 289 2.58 8.40 -23.47
C LEU A 289 1.78 7.08 -23.53
N THR A 290 0.45 7.16 -23.48
CA THR A 290 -0.46 6.01 -23.63
C THR A 290 -0.32 5.34 -24.99
N ASP A 291 -0.13 6.13 -26.05
CA ASP A 291 0.00 5.63 -27.42
C ASP A 291 1.35 4.93 -27.59
N LYS A 292 2.43 5.53 -27.06
CA LYS A 292 3.76 4.90 -27.01
C LYS A 292 3.70 3.54 -26.30
N PHE A 293 3.05 3.49 -25.14
CA PHE A 293 2.89 2.24 -24.41
C PHE A 293 2.09 1.20 -25.20
N LEU A 294 0.95 1.57 -25.79
CA LEU A 294 0.13 0.67 -26.60
C LEU A 294 0.91 0.08 -27.79
N LEU A 295 1.73 0.90 -28.45
CA LEU A 295 2.58 0.43 -29.55
C LEU A 295 3.62 -0.58 -29.09
N ILE A 296 4.34 -0.29 -28.01
CA ILE A 296 5.27 -1.23 -27.38
C ILE A 296 4.55 -2.53 -27.01
N ALA A 297 3.38 -2.42 -26.38
CA ALA A 297 2.55 -3.53 -25.95
C ALA A 297 2.11 -4.41 -27.13
N SER A 298 1.62 -3.81 -28.21
CA SER A 298 1.16 -4.54 -29.40
C SER A 298 2.27 -5.34 -30.07
N LEU A 299 3.50 -4.83 -30.02
CA LEU A 299 4.66 -5.50 -30.59
C LEU A 299 5.12 -6.64 -29.68
N LEU A 300 5.18 -6.42 -28.36
CA LEU A 300 5.76 -7.37 -27.41
C LEU A 300 4.79 -8.45 -26.91
N ASN A 301 3.50 -8.14 -26.80
CA ASN A 301 2.49 -9.05 -26.30
C ASN A 301 1.11 -8.73 -26.90
N THR A 302 0.94 -9.09 -28.18
CA THR A 302 -0.26 -8.74 -28.97
C THR A 302 -1.56 -9.23 -28.31
N GLY A 303 -1.54 -10.38 -27.62
CA GLY A 303 -2.73 -10.96 -26.98
C GLY A 303 -3.22 -10.19 -25.74
N ALA A 304 -2.35 -9.43 -25.07
CA ALA A 304 -2.69 -8.67 -23.86
C ALA A 304 -2.60 -7.14 -24.04
N ALA A 305 -2.13 -6.67 -25.19
CA ALA A 305 -1.73 -5.27 -25.39
C ALA A 305 -2.84 -4.26 -25.09
N GLU A 306 -4.06 -4.53 -25.53
CA GLU A 306 -5.20 -3.61 -25.33
C GLU A 306 -5.62 -3.55 -23.85
N ALA A 307 -5.61 -4.69 -23.16
CA ALA A 307 -5.92 -4.76 -21.73
C ALA A 307 -4.85 -4.02 -20.91
N ASP A 308 -3.58 -4.29 -21.18
CA ASP A 308 -2.45 -3.63 -20.51
C ASP A 308 -2.47 -2.11 -20.77
N ALA A 309 -2.82 -1.65 -21.98
CA ALA A 309 -2.88 -0.23 -22.30
C ALA A 309 -4.04 0.49 -21.59
N ARG A 310 -5.18 -0.18 -21.39
CA ARG A 310 -6.27 0.33 -20.54
C ARG A 310 -5.83 0.46 -19.09
N GLU A 311 -5.13 -0.54 -18.57
CA GLU A 311 -4.57 -0.49 -17.21
C GLU A 311 -3.56 0.64 -17.07
N PHE A 312 -2.62 0.77 -18.00
CA PHE A 312 -1.65 1.87 -18.06
C PHE A 312 -2.35 3.24 -18.05
N GLY A 313 -3.40 3.41 -18.86
CA GLY A 313 -4.19 4.64 -18.90
C GLY A 313 -4.88 4.96 -17.57
N THR A 314 -5.32 3.93 -16.84
CA THR A 314 -5.92 4.07 -15.51
C THR A 314 -4.89 4.50 -14.48
N LEU A 315 -3.71 3.86 -14.48
CA LEU A 315 -2.59 4.21 -13.60
C LEU A 315 -2.07 5.64 -13.86
N LYS A 316 -2.03 6.06 -15.14
CA LYS A 316 -1.69 7.43 -15.51
C LYS A 316 -2.64 8.45 -14.89
N LYS A 317 -3.95 8.19 -14.94
CA LYS A 317 -4.95 9.08 -14.33
C LYS A 317 -4.75 9.20 -12.83
N VAL A 318 -4.44 8.09 -12.15
CA VAL A 318 -4.14 8.12 -10.70
C VAL A 318 -2.93 9.02 -10.43
N ARG A 319 -1.84 8.89 -11.20
CA ARG A 319 -0.68 9.77 -11.09
C ARG A 319 -1.02 11.23 -11.36
N ASP A 320 -1.80 11.52 -12.41
CA ASP A 320 -2.13 12.89 -12.76
C ASP A 320 -2.97 13.55 -11.66
N ASN A 321 -3.98 12.84 -11.15
CA ASN A 321 -4.83 13.28 -10.04
C ASN A 321 -4.00 13.56 -8.78
N LEU A 322 -3.05 12.69 -8.46
CA LEU A 322 -2.13 12.86 -7.35
C LEU A 322 -1.29 14.15 -7.48
N LEU A 323 -0.72 14.42 -8.67
CA LEU A 323 0.02 15.66 -8.94
C LEU A 323 -0.87 16.91 -8.91
N HIS A 324 -2.17 16.76 -9.16
CA HIS A 324 -3.17 17.81 -9.03
C HIS A 324 -3.71 17.96 -7.59
N GLY A 325 -3.13 17.27 -6.62
CA GLY A 325 -3.52 17.37 -5.21
C GLY A 325 -4.84 16.68 -4.85
N GLN A 326 -5.34 15.82 -5.72
CA GLN A 326 -6.57 15.07 -5.45
C GLN A 326 -6.29 13.89 -4.50
N PRO A 327 -7.13 13.69 -3.46
CA PRO A 327 -6.95 12.59 -2.53
C PRO A 327 -7.12 11.25 -3.26
N THR A 328 -6.19 10.32 -3.01
CA THR A 328 -6.24 8.96 -3.56
C THR A 328 -6.23 7.98 -2.39
N ALA A 329 -7.30 7.21 -2.22
CA ALA A 329 -7.46 6.29 -1.07
C ALA A 329 -6.42 5.16 -1.05
N HIS A 330 -5.93 4.75 -2.22
CA HIS A 330 -4.94 3.68 -2.37
C HIS A 330 -4.02 3.96 -3.57
N LEU A 331 -2.71 3.82 -3.37
CA LEU A 331 -1.72 3.94 -4.44
C LEU A 331 -1.50 2.57 -5.08
N PRO A 332 -1.84 2.39 -6.38
CA PRO A 332 -1.80 1.10 -7.05
C PRO A 332 -0.37 0.70 -7.47
N THR A 333 0.59 0.76 -6.55
CA THR A 333 2.02 0.51 -6.81
C THR A 333 2.27 -0.88 -7.39
N GLU A 334 1.54 -1.90 -6.91
CA GLU A 334 1.67 -3.28 -7.40
C GLU A 334 1.26 -3.43 -8.87
N ALA A 335 0.20 -2.73 -9.30
CA ALA A 335 -0.23 -2.72 -10.70
C ALA A 335 0.82 -2.02 -11.59
N VAL A 336 1.44 -0.94 -11.11
CA VAL A 336 2.57 -0.30 -11.80
C VAL A 336 3.76 -1.25 -11.92
N HIS A 337 4.12 -1.95 -10.84
CA HIS A 337 5.17 -2.98 -10.84
C HIS A 337 4.86 -4.11 -11.82
N HIS A 338 3.62 -4.57 -11.87
CA HIS A 338 3.20 -5.63 -12.78
C HIS A 338 3.50 -5.25 -14.24
N LEU A 339 3.03 -4.08 -14.68
CA LEU A 339 3.32 -3.61 -16.05
C LEU A 339 4.81 -3.35 -16.27
N LEU A 340 5.49 -2.69 -15.33
CA LEU A 340 6.92 -2.39 -15.43
C LEU A 340 7.76 -3.67 -15.62
N PHE A 341 7.60 -4.64 -14.72
CA PHE A 341 8.40 -5.86 -14.74
C PHE A 341 8.06 -6.76 -15.93
N LYS A 342 6.77 -6.85 -16.30
CA LYS A 342 6.32 -7.56 -17.51
C LYS A 342 7.02 -6.99 -18.75
N TYR A 343 6.95 -5.68 -18.95
CA TYR A 343 7.46 -5.06 -20.18
C TYR A 343 8.98 -4.93 -20.22
N ILE A 344 9.65 -4.75 -19.08
CA ILE A 344 11.11 -4.91 -19.00
C ILE A 344 11.50 -6.33 -19.41
N SER A 345 10.88 -7.37 -18.84
CA SER A 345 11.21 -8.76 -19.16
C SER A 345 11.02 -9.10 -20.64
N LEU A 346 9.87 -8.71 -21.22
CA LEU A 346 9.58 -8.90 -22.64
C LEU A 346 10.55 -8.13 -23.54
N HIS A 347 10.92 -6.91 -23.14
CA HIS A 347 11.94 -6.13 -23.85
C HIS A 347 13.30 -6.83 -23.81
N LEU A 348 13.74 -7.26 -22.62
CA LEU A 348 14.99 -7.97 -22.42
C LEU A 348 15.04 -9.25 -23.24
N ASP A 349 13.95 -10.01 -23.34
CA ASP A 349 13.89 -11.22 -24.15
C ASP A 349 14.03 -10.96 -25.66
N ARG A 350 13.60 -9.78 -26.12
CA ARG A 350 13.61 -9.39 -27.53
C ARG A 350 14.87 -8.67 -27.98
N ILE A 351 15.60 -8.02 -27.07
CA ILE A 351 16.93 -7.51 -27.39
C ILE A 351 17.91 -8.69 -27.43
N LYS A 352 18.62 -8.84 -28.56
CA LYS A 352 19.78 -9.73 -28.63
C LYS A 352 20.92 -9.00 -27.93
N GLY A 353 21.62 -9.70 -27.03
CA GLY A 353 22.90 -9.24 -26.51
C GLY A 353 23.94 -9.20 -27.60
#